data_AF-A0A7Y1XYU4-F1
#
_entry.id   AF-A0A7Y1XYU4-F1
#
_cell.length_a   1.000
_cell.length_b   1.000
_cell.length_c   1.000
_cell.angle_alpha   90.00
_cell.angle_beta   90.00
_cell.angle_gamma   90.00
#
_symmetry.space_group_name_H-M   'P 1'
#
loop_
_entity.id
_entity.type
_entity.pdbx_description
1 polymer ?
#
loop_
_entity_poly.entity_id
_entity_poly.type
_entity_poly.pdbx_seq_one_letter_code
_entity_poly.pdbx_strand_id
1 'polypeptide(L)'
;MVLDANVFVSGAIQKGASFRIVQRWLADDDFEVILCPELIAEVADVLTERPRLRKWIDLPTAHEYIETISALVDLVSDPGSIEATTRDPDDDYLVALAREHSADYIVTGDKDLLEWEAQAPPAITPVAFEGLLSA
;
A
#
# COMPACT_ATOMS: atom_id res chain seq x y z
N MET A 1 5.58 -7.92 2.79
CA MET A 1 4.18 -7.75 2.34
C MET A 1 4.07 -6.60 1.35
N VAL A 2 2.96 -6.49 0.62
CA VAL A 2 2.65 -5.29 -0.21
C VAL A 2 1.52 -4.53 0.47
N LEU A 3 1.71 -3.22 0.69
CA LEU A 3 0.64 -2.33 1.14
C LEU A 3 0.10 -1.58 -0.08
N ASP A 4 -1.20 -1.65 -0.31
CA ASP A 4 -1.88 -0.91 -1.38
C ASP A 4 -1.73 0.61 -1.17
N ALA A 5 -1.71 1.39 -2.27
CA ALA A 5 -1.67 2.85 -2.25
C ALA A 5 -2.76 3.45 -1.34
N ASN A 6 -3.96 2.85 -1.32
CA ASN A 6 -5.06 3.29 -0.48
C ASN A 6 -4.74 3.17 1.03
N VAL A 7 -3.84 2.27 1.44
CA VAL A 7 -3.40 2.11 2.82
C VAL A 7 -2.49 3.28 3.19
N PHE A 8 -1.53 3.63 2.35
CA PHE A 8 -0.68 4.80 2.55
C PHE A 8 -1.50 6.10 2.57
N VAL A 9 -2.37 6.29 1.58
CA VAL A 9 -3.22 7.48 1.49
C VAL A 9 -4.11 7.59 2.73
N SER A 10 -4.77 6.50 3.13
CA SER A 10 -5.61 6.49 4.34
C SER A 10 -4.80 6.76 5.60
N GLY A 11 -3.59 6.20 5.69
CA GLY A 11 -2.66 6.43 6.79
C GLY A 11 -2.20 7.88 6.89
N ALA A 12 -2.02 8.58 5.76
CA ALA A 12 -1.65 9.99 5.75
C ALA A 12 -2.78 10.91 6.24
N ILE A 13 -4.05 10.54 6.04
CA ILE A 13 -5.20 11.44 6.27
C ILE A 13 -6.08 11.09 7.47
N GLN A 14 -5.98 9.88 8.03
CA GLN A 14 -6.84 9.39 9.11
C GLN A 14 -6.06 8.55 10.11
N LYS A 15 -6.39 8.64 11.42
CA LYS A 15 -5.74 7.87 12.49
C LYS A 15 -6.32 6.46 12.69
N GLY A 16 -6.62 5.77 11.58
CA GLY A 16 -7.19 4.42 11.55
C GLY A 16 -6.15 3.29 11.59
N ALA A 17 -6.56 2.08 11.22
CA ALA A 17 -5.68 0.91 11.13
C ALA A 17 -4.51 1.16 10.15
N SER A 18 -4.78 1.73 8.98
CA SER A 18 -3.73 2.05 7.99
C SER A 18 -2.67 3.01 8.54
N PHE A 19 -3.06 4.02 9.33
CA PHE A 19 -2.10 4.92 10.00
C PHE A 19 -1.23 4.15 11.00
N ARG A 20 -1.82 3.29 11.82
CA ARG A 20 -1.06 2.53 12.82
C ARG A 20 -0.12 1.51 12.17
N ILE A 21 -0.54 0.87 11.07
CA ILE A 21 0.32 0.00 10.25
C ILE A 21 1.51 0.78 9.71
N VAL A 22 1.28 1.90 9.02
CA VAL A 22 2.37 2.71 8.45
C VAL A 22 3.29 3.25 9.56
N GLN A 23 2.74 3.76 10.67
CA GLN A 23 3.56 4.25 11.77
C GLN A 23 4.45 3.16 12.37
N ARG A 24 3.93 1.94 12.50
CA ARG A 24 4.69 0.81 13.04
C ARG A 24 5.80 0.38 12.09
N TRP A 25 5.50 0.32 10.80
CA TRP A 25 6.50 0.09 9.76
C TRP A 25 7.61 1.16 9.74
N LEU A 26 7.25 2.44 9.94
CA LEU A 26 8.23 3.53 9.98
C LEU A 26 9.06 3.56 11.27
N ALA A 27 8.53 3.03 12.38
CA ALA A 27 9.15 3.11 13.70
C ALA A 27 10.01 1.89 14.03
N ASP A 28 9.59 0.70 13.58
CA ASP A 28 10.11 -0.59 14.00
C ASP A 28 10.33 -1.51 12.80
N ASP A 29 11.24 -2.48 12.94
CA ASP A 29 11.53 -3.52 11.93
C ASP A 29 10.61 -4.75 12.10
N ASP A 30 9.36 -4.51 12.52
CA ASP A 30 8.40 -5.57 12.85
C ASP A 30 7.95 -6.35 11.60
N PHE A 31 8.04 -5.72 10.43
CA PHE A 31 7.73 -6.34 9.14
C PHE A 31 8.29 -5.53 7.97
N GLU A 32 8.58 -6.23 6.88
CA GLU A 32 9.05 -5.62 5.63
C GLU A 32 7.90 -5.29 4.68
N VAL A 33 7.97 -4.09 4.09
CA VAL A 33 7.05 -3.63 3.05
C VAL A 33 7.79 -3.55 1.72
N ILE A 34 7.26 -4.22 0.70
CA ILE A 34 7.76 -4.21 -0.67
C ILE A 34 7.06 -3.07 -1.39
N LEU A 35 7.84 -2.13 -1.94
CA LEU A 35 7.36 -0.98 -2.72
C LEU A 35 8.10 -0.91 -4.06
N CYS A 36 7.39 -0.47 -5.09
CA CYS A 36 7.94 -0.17 -6.41
C CYS A 36 7.63 1.28 -6.82
N PRO A 37 8.32 1.84 -7.84
CA PRO A 37 8.05 3.18 -8.36
C PRO A 37 6.59 3.46 -8.70
N GLU A 38 5.87 2.51 -9.32
CA GLU A 38 4.46 2.65 -9.70
C GLU A 38 3.56 2.89 -8.48
N LEU A 39 3.73 2.10 -7.42
CA LEU A 39 2.99 2.24 -6.17
C LEU A 39 3.25 3.59 -5.48
N ILE A 40 4.50 4.05 -5.45
CA ILE A 40 4.84 5.37 -4.89
C ILE A 40 4.23 6.50 -5.72
N ALA A 41 4.28 6.38 -7.05
CA ALA A 41 3.67 7.36 -7.95
C ALA A 41 2.16 7.46 -7.71
N GLU A 42 1.47 6.33 -7.52
CA GLU A 42 0.05 6.33 -7.21
C GLU A 42 -0.24 7.06 -5.89
N VAL A 43 0.51 6.76 -4.82
CA VAL A 43 0.37 7.45 -3.52
C VAL A 43 0.61 8.96 -3.70
N ALA A 44 1.64 9.33 -4.44
CA ALA A 44 1.97 10.73 -4.70
C ALA A 44 0.84 11.44 -5.46
N ASP A 45 0.40 10.90 -6.59
CA ASP A 45 -0.67 11.45 -7.40
C ASP A 45 -1.96 11.63 -6.60
N VAL A 46 -2.31 10.64 -5.76
CA VAL A 46 -3.49 10.74 -4.90
C VAL A 46 -3.34 11.87 -3.90
N LEU A 47 -2.21 11.95 -3.19
CA LEU A 47 -2.00 12.93 -2.14
C LEU A 47 -1.75 14.35 -2.68
N THR A 48 -1.18 14.54 -3.88
CA THR A 48 -0.89 15.87 -4.42
C THR A 48 -2.02 16.41 -5.30
N GLU A 49 -2.62 15.56 -6.14
CA GLU A 49 -3.52 16.00 -7.20
C GLU A 49 -4.99 16.03 -6.80
N ARG A 50 -5.43 15.23 -5.82
CA ARG A 50 -6.87 15.17 -5.44
C ARG A 50 -7.29 16.36 -4.57
N PRO A 51 -8.06 17.36 -5.08
CA PRO A 51 -8.33 18.59 -4.32
C PRO A 51 -9.18 18.35 -3.07
N ARG A 52 -9.99 17.28 -3.06
CA ARG A 52 -10.83 16.89 -1.93
C ARG A 52 -10.02 16.45 -0.71
N LEU A 53 -8.74 16.11 -0.85
CA LEU A 53 -7.87 15.72 0.26
C LEU A 53 -7.29 16.92 1.01
N ARG A 54 -7.36 18.14 0.44
CA ARG A 54 -6.82 19.36 1.07
C ARG A 54 -7.46 19.75 2.40
N LYS A 55 -8.64 19.19 2.73
CA LYS A 55 -9.26 19.35 4.05
C LYS A 55 -8.67 18.43 5.13
N TRP A 56 -7.85 17.44 4.75
CA TRP A 56 -7.24 16.46 5.65
C TRP A 56 -5.72 16.58 5.72
N ILE A 57 -5.07 16.89 4.59
CA ILE A 57 -3.62 17.02 4.49
C ILE A 57 -3.25 18.16 3.52
N ASP A 58 -2.38 19.05 3.95
CA ASP A 58 -1.83 20.11 3.10
C ASP A 58 -0.73 19.57 2.17
N LEU A 59 -0.39 20.34 1.14
CA LEU A 59 0.60 19.92 0.15
C LEU A 59 2.00 19.71 0.73
N PRO A 60 2.53 20.61 1.60
CA PRO A 60 3.82 20.40 2.24
C PRO A 60 3.89 19.09 3.04
N THR A 61 2.87 18.79 3.86
CA THR A 61 2.81 17.55 4.65
C THR A 61 2.70 16.32 3.75
N ALA A 62 1.96 16.42 2.63
CA ALA A 62 1.87 15.33 1.66
C ALA A 62 3.23 15.03 1.02
N HIS A 63 3.99 16.05 0.61
CA HIS A 63 5.34 15.86 0.06
C HIS A 63 6.29 15.28 1.09
N GLU A 64 6.29 15.78 2.32
CA GLU A 64 7.14 15.25 3.41
C GLU A 64 6.84 13.76 3.68
N TYR A 65 5.55 13.38 3.64
CA TYR A 65 5.14 11.98 3.78
C TYR A 65 5.69 11.09 2.66
N ILE A 66 5.58 11.52 1.40
CA ILE A 66 6.09 10.78 0.23
C ILE A 66 7.62 10.68 0.28
N GLU A 67 8.31 11.77 0.63
CA GLU A 67 9.78 11.80 0.77
C GLU A 67 10.24 10.84 1.88
N THR A 68 9.52 10.79 3.01
CA THR A 68 9.82 9.87 4.11
C THR A 68 9.71 8.42 3.67
N ILE A 69 8.63 8.05 2.98
CA ILE A 69 8.44 6.69 2.45
C ILE A 69 9.54 6.34 1.45
N SER A 70 9.84 7.25 0.53
CA SER A 70 10.83 7.03 -0.53
C SER A 70 12.27 6.91 0.02
N ALA A 71 12.56 7.53 1.16
CA ALA A 71 13.87 7.48 1.79
C ALA A 71 14.11 6.21 2.63
N LEU A 72 13.05 5.50 3.03
CA LEU A 72 13.13 4.35 3.93
C LEU A 72 13.12 3.00 3.21
N VAL A 73 12.94 2.98 1.89
CA VAL A 73 12.78 1.74 1.13
C VAL A 73 13.75 1.67 -0.02
N ASP A 74 14.44 0.52 -0.11
CA ASP A 74 15.06 0.09 -1.36
C ASP A 74 13.94 -0.34 -2.32
N LEU A 75 13.46 0.60 -3.14
CA LEU A 75 12.41 0.33 -4.11
C LEU A 75 12.85 -0.80 -5.05
N VAL A 76 12.02 -1.82 -5.16
CA VAL A 76 12.19 -2.85 -6.18
C VAL A 76 11.73 -2.31 -7.53
N SER A 77 12.14 -2.94 -8.63
CA SER A 77 11.64 -2.55 -9.94
C SER A 77 10.13 -2.80 -10.04
N ASP A 78 9.45 -2.05 -10.90
CA ASP A 78 8.06 -2.34 -11.21
C ASP A 78 7.95 -3.79 -11.75
N PRO A 79 6.92 -4.54 -11.33
CA PRO A 79 6.81 -5.95 -11.66
C PRO A 79 6.50 -6.15 -13.15
N GLY A 80 6.76 -7.36 -13.65
CA GLY A 80 6.28 -7.76 -14.97
C GLY A 80 4.76 -7.81 -15.03
N SER A 81 4.21 -7.65 -16.24
CA SER A 81 2.76 -7.82 -16.44
C SER A 81 2.36 -9.27 -16.25
N ILE A 82 1.27 -9.51 -15.53
CA ILE A 82 0.63 -10.83 -15.38
C ILE A 82 -0.61 -10.94 -16.25
N GLU A 83 -1.11 -12.17 -16.45
CA GLU A 83 -2.46 -12.34 -16.98
C GLU A 83 -3.48 -11.75 -15.99
N ALA A 84 -4.52 -11.12 -16.53
CA ALA A 84 -5.50 -10.42 -15.70
C ALA A 84 -6.10 -11.37 -14.66
N THR A 85 -5.94 -11.04 -13.38
CA THR A 85 -6.31 -11.92 -12.27
C THR A 85 -7.36 -11.27 -11.36
N THR A 86 -7.33 -9.95 -11.21
CA THR A 86 -8.34 -9.15 -10.50
C THR A 86 -9.49 -8.74 -11.41
N ARG A 87 -10.57 -8.18 -10.83
CA ARG A 87 -11.68 -7.59 -11.62
C ARG A 87 -11.27 -6.26 -12.26
N ASP A 88 -10.39 -5.51 -11.60
CA ASP A 88 -9.80 -4.28 -12.09
C ASP A 88 -8.34 -4.54 -12.51
N PRO A 89 -8.01 -4.54 -13.82
CA PRO A 89 -6.65 -4.78 -14.30
C PRO A 89 -5.61 -3.81 -13.73
N ASP A 90 -6.03 -2.63 -13.25
CA ASP A 90 -5.13 -1.67 -12.62
C ASP A 90 -4.61 -2.18 -11.26
N ASP A 91 -5.25 -3.18 -10.64
CA ASP A 91 -4.78 -3.82 -9.40
C ASP A 91 -3.81 -4.98 -9.62
N ASP A 92 -3.68 -5.49 -10.86
CA ASP A 92 -2.89 -6.70 -11.15
C ASP A 92 -1.39 -6.49 -10.92
N TYR A 93 -0.90 -5.24 -10.96
CA TYR A 93 0.51 -4.96 -10.65
C TYR A 93 0.82 -5.23 -9.18
N LEU A 94 -0.10 -4.95 -8.24
CA LEU A 94 0.09 -5.23 -6.81
C LEU A 94 0.24 -6.73 -6.57
N VAL A 95 -0.50 -7.53 -7.33
CA VAL A 95 -0.40 -8.98 -7.33
C VAL A 95 0.95 -9.43 -7.88
N ALA A 96 1.33 -8.89 -9.03
CA ALA A 96 2.58 -9.25 -9.69
C ALA A 96 3.77 -8.95 -8.76
N LEU A 97 3.79 -7.75 -8.16
CA LEU A 97 4.76 -7.31 -7.17
C LEU A 97 4.81 -8.27 -5.98
N ALA A 98 3.65 -8.64 -5.44
CA ALA A 98 3.56 -9.54 -4.30
C ALA A 98 4.08 -10.95 -4.63
N ARG A 99 3.82 -11.46 -5.85
CA ARG A 99 4.29 -12.78 -6.29
C ARG A 99 5.79 -12.79 -6.57
N GLU A 100 6.31 -11.81 -7.31
CA GLU A 100 7.73 -11.73 -7.67
C GLU A 100 8.63 -11.68 -6.42
N HIS A 101 8.15 -11.03 -5.36
CA HIS A 101 8.87 -10.87 -4.10
C HIS A 101 8.39 -11.80 -2.99
N SER A 102 7.57 -12.81 -3.30
CA SER A 102 7.07 -13.80 -2.33
C SER A 102 6.46 -13.18 -1.06
N ALA A 103 5.71 -12.09 -1.22
CA ALA A 103 5.04 -11.42 -0.12
C ALA A 103 3.99 -12.33 0.54
N ASP A 104 3.94 -12.34 1.87
CA ASP A 104 2.94 -13.14 2.60
C ASP A 104 1.51 -12.64 2.41
N TYR A 105 1.34 -11.32 2.23
CA TYR A 105 0.04 -10.65 2.15
C TYR A 105 0.06 -9.44 1.22
N ILE A 106 -1.10 -9.16 0.62
CA ILE A 106 -1.47 -7.84 0.10
C ILE A 106 -2.40 -7.22 1.13
N VAL A 107 -2.05 -6.05 1.67
CA VAL A 107 -2.91 -5.32 2.61
C VAL A 107 -3.64 -4.23 1.84
N THR A 108 -4.97 -4.34 1.77
CA THR A 108 -5.80 -3.50 0.89
C THR A 108 -7.20 -3.28 1.45
N GLY A 109 -7.76 -2.10 1.19
CA GLY A 109 -9.18 -1.81 1.39
C GLY A 109 -10.06 -2.10 0.18
N ASP A 110 -9.47 -2.48 -0.96
CA ASP A 110 -10.19 -2.71 -2.21
C ASP A 110 -10.92 -4.05 -2.21
N LYS A 111 -12.20 -4.02 -2.57
CA LYS A 111 -13.01 -5.23 -2.65
C LYS A 111 -12.61 -6.12 -3.83
N ASP A 112 -12.11 -5.54 -4.91
CA ASP A 112 -11.69 -6.28 -6.09
C ASP A 112 -10.48 -7.17 -5.77
N LEU A 113 -9.50 -6.64 -5.02
CA LEU A 113 -8.40 -7.43 -4.47
C LEU A 113 -8.84 -8.37 -3.34
N LEU A 114 -9.78 -7.97 -2.46
CA LEU A 114 -10.23 -8.84 -1.36
C LEU A 114 -11.08 -10.05 -1.83
N GLU A 115 -11.71 -9.97 -3.01
CA GLU A 115 -12.64 -10.99 -3.51
C GLU A 115 -12.13 -11.76 -4.74
N TRP A 116 -10.93 -11.46 -5.25
CA TRP A 116 -10.35 -12.20 -6.38
C TRP A 116 -10.10 -13.68 -6.06
N GLU A 117 -10.15 -14.54 -7.08
CA GLU A 117 -10.26 -16.00 -6.90
C GLU A 117 -8.97 -16.67 -6.42
N ALA A 118 -7.82 -16.20 -6.90
CA ALA A 118 -6.55 -16.89 -6.67
C ALA A 118 -6.02 -16.74 -5.24
N GLN A 119 -6.25 -15.60 -4.58
CA GLN A 119 -5.77 -15.29 -3.21
C GLN A 119 -4.33 -15.75 -2.94
N ALA A 120 -3.45 -15.54 -3.93
CA ALA A 120 -2.08 -16.00 -3.93
C ALA A 120 -1.14 -14.85 -4.36
N PRO A 121 -0.60 -14.06 -3.40
CA PRO A 121 -0.80 -14.17 -1.96
C PRO A 121 -2.17 -13.65 -1.48
N PRO A 122 -2.61 -14.00 -0.26
CA PRO A 122 -3.91 -13.57 0.26
C PRO A 122 -3.98 -12.05 0.43
N ALA A 123 -5.12 -11.47 0.02
CA ALA A 123 -5.45 -10.09 0.29
C ALA A 123 -6.20 -9.99 1.64
N ILE A 124 -5.76 -9.08 2.51
CA ILE A 124 -6.36 -8.87 3.83
C ILE A 124 -6.61 -7.39 4.09
N THR A 125 -7.64 -7.10 4.88
CA THR A 125 -7.95 -5.71 5.25
C THR A 125 -6.90 -5.14 6.22
N PRO A 126 -6.72 -3.80 6.26
CA PRO A 126 -5.85 -3.17 7.26
C PRO A 126 -6.21 -3.54 8.70
N VAL A 127 -7.50 -3.69 9.02
CA VAL A 127 -7.94 -4.10 10.37
C VAL A 127 -7.52 -5.54 10.68
N ALA A 128 -7.64 -6.45 9.71
CA ALA A 128 -7.21 -7.83 9.90
C ALA A 128 -5.69 -7.91 10.08
N PHE A 129 -4.93 -7.19 9.25
CA PHE A 129 -3.48 -7.17 9.33
C PHE A 129 -2.97 -6.57 10.64
N GLU A 130 -3.54 -5.45 11.09
CA GLU A 130 -3.22 -4.87 12.40
C GLU A 130 -3.45 -5.85 13.57
N GLY A 131 -4.50 -6.68 13.48
CA GLY A 131 -4.76 -7.75 14.45
C GLY A 131 -3.65 -8.78 14.51
N LEU A 132 -3.01 -9.11 13.37
CA LEU A 132 -1.86 -10.03 13.29
C LEU A 132 -0.61 -9.45 13.95
N LEU A 133 -0.40 -8.14 13.85
CA LEU A 133 0.75 -7.46 14.47
C LEU A 133 0.65 -7.34 16.00
N SER A 134 -0.56 -7.51 16.55
CA SER A 134 -0.84 -7.33 17.99
C SER A 134 -0.83 -8.64 18.78
N ALA A 135 -0.56 -9.76 18.10
CA ALA A 135 -0.49 -11.11 18.66
C ALA A 135 0.95 -11.51 19.02
#